data_AF-A0A0F9C1Z9-F1
#
_entry.id   AF-A0A0F9C1Z9-F1
#
_cell.length_a   1.000
_cell.length_b   1.000
_cell.length_c   1.000
_cell.angle_alpha   90.00
_cell.angle_beta   90.00
_cell.angle_gamma   90.00
#
_symmetry.space_group_name_H-M   'P 1'
#
loop_
_entity.id
_entity.type
_entity.pdbx_description
1 polymer ?
#
loop_
_entity_poly.entity_id
_entity_poly.type
_entity_poly.pdbx_seq_one_letter_code
_entity_poly.pdbx_strand_id
1 'polypeptide(L)'
;NGAKIQFTGGAGNNFIEGNVNNSGRIGIITDNTERITITLAGNVGIGNTLPVSKLTVAGAGTFSGDITATSGTFTLRPDVSGDSVATQSQIDSVQTQIDAVEGSDVDDVNSLIGSITVVGKGEVGVTVEGQNIVVSGTDHATDTDTVSDAMVGTDGITVLSGTPTASETTISGFRDEFLSASGTFLKNVVEDLTPQLGGDLDANGKDILIADGNASNPSIRFASDLDTGITNLGSDAILFVTGGESPVIFTSTFLFLLPQIVSNPGSATAPQFSFQSSADTGMYLPSVGELAFTTGGVPAARFDSSQNLHANADVIVSGTVTAPTGTFADSLTVSGIPVSLSDVEGITDIVQDLTPQLGGDLDVNGKSITSAGNTDINIRPAGTGGIELFTGDKSGDAGSREIWLATSGAGQIVLDTISDSNTGDIFIQAGGDLDLETFNAGKLDI
;
A
#
# COMPACT_ATOMS: atom_id res chain seq x y z
N ASN A 1 -98.40 -126.90 -23.10
CA ASN A 1 -97.94 -126.89 -21.69
C ASN A 1 -97.33 -125.54 -21.37
N GLY A 2 -98.18 -124.56 -21.09
CA GLY A 2 -97.76 -123.21 -20.71
C GLY A 2 -98.21 -122.93 -19.28
N ALA A 3 -97.27 -122.61 -18.41
CA ALA A 3 -97.58 -121.92 -17.17
C ALA A 3 -97.49 -120.41 -17.47
N LYS A 4 -98.63 -119.76 -17.64
CA LYS A 4 -98.72 -118.31 -17.43
C LYS A 4 -98.99 -118.11 -15.95
N ILE A 5 -97.99 -117.62 -15.22
CA ILE A 5 -98.22 -117.12 -13.86
C ILE A 5 -98.70 -115.68 -14.03
N GLN A 6 -99.99 -115.44 -13.78
CA GLN A 6 -100.58 -114.11 -13.80
C GLN A 6 -100.73 -113.62 -12.35
N PHE A 7 -99.88 -112.68 -11.95
CA PHE A 7 -100.06 -111.92 -10.71
C PHE A 7 -100.91 -110.69 -11.03
N THR A 8 -102.14 -110.64 -10.53
CA THR A 8 -103.02 -109.46 -10.61
C THR A 8 -103.11 -108.79 -9.25
N GLY A 9 -102.50 -107.61 -9.12
CA GLY A 9 -102.74 -106.68 -8.02
C GLY A 9 -103.58 -105.50 -8.51
N GLY A 10 -104.80 -105.35 -7.98
CA GLY A 10 -105.58 -104.13 -8.08
C GLY A 10 -104.97 -103.01 -7.25
N ALA A 11 -105.32 -101.76 -7.58
CA ALA A 11 -104.69 -100.52 -7.10
C ALA A 11 -104.31 -100.56 -5.60
N GLY A 12 -103.01 -100.65 -5.31
CA GLY A 12 -102.49 -100.33 -3.99
C GLY A 12 -101.27 -101.12 -3.53
N ASN A 13 -101.22 -102.45 -3.68
CA ASN A 13 -100.17 -103.25 -3.03
C ASN A 13 -99.78 -104.53 -3.81
N ASN A 14 -98.47 -104.79 -3.85
CA ASN A 14 -97.75 -105.90 -4.51
C ASN A 14 -97.94 -107.25 -3.80
N PHE A 15 -97.88 -108.38 -4.54
CA PHE A 15 -97.77 -109.70 -3.90
C PHE A 15 -96.82 -110.65 -4.67
N ILE A 16 -95.60 -110.76 -4.17
CA ILE A 16 -94.79 -112.00 -4.19
C ILE A 16 -94.34 -112.22 -2.73
N GLU A 17 -95.13 -112.93 -1.94
CA GLU A 17 -94.63 -113.53 -0.69
C GLU A 17 -93.90 -114.83 -1.04
N GLY A 18 -92.58 -114.84 -0.89
CA GLY A 18 -91.82 -116.08 -0.88
C GLY A 18 -92.10 -116.82 0.42
N ASN A 19 -92.90 -117.89 0.38
CA ASN A 19 -92.95 -118.83 1.51
C ASN A 19 -91.58 -119.53 1.63
N VAL A 20 -91.05 -119.52 2.84
CA VAL A 20 -89.63 -119.63 3.17
C VAL A 20 -89.21 -121.09 3.29
N ASN A 21 -88.18 -121.52 2.56
CA ASN A 21 -87.45 -122.77 2.83
C ASN A 21 -85.98 -122.43 3.12
N ASN A 22 -85.52 -122.72 4.35
CA ASN A 22 -84.18 -122.76 4.98
C ASN A 22 -82.98 -121.87 4.51
N SER A 23 -83.08 -121.05 3.46
CA SER A 23 -82.02 -120.15 2.97
C SER A 23 -82.48 -118.70 2.73
N GLY A 24 -83.79 -118.42 2.81
CA GLY A 24 -84.33 -117.06 2.92
C GLY A 24 -84.20 -116.11 1.72
N ARG A 25 -83.76 -116.58 0.54
CA ARG A 25 -83.58 -115.75 -0.67
C ARG A 25 -84.66 -116.00 -1.73
N ILE A 26 -84.91 -115.01 -2.60
CA ILE A 26 -85.81 -115.13 -3.77
C ILE A 26 -84.95 -115.38 -5.02
N GLY A 27 -85.26 -116.43 -5.79
CA GLY A 27 -84.55 -116.76 -7.01
C GLY A 27 -85.46 -116.87 -8.23
N ILE A 28 -85.00 -116.40 -9.40
CA ILE A 28 -85.56 -116.74 -10.71
C ILE A 28 -84.60 -117.74 -11.36
N ILE A 29 -85.09 -118.96 -11.54
CA ILE A 29 -84.32 -120.10 -12.05
C ILE A 29 -84.81 -120.41 -13.46
N THR A 30 -83.89 -120.49 -14.41
CA THR A 30 -84.18 -121.03 -15.75
C THR A 30 -83.15 -122.10 -16.09
N ASP A 31 -83.61 -123.20 -16.66
CA ASP A 31 -82.77 -124.36 -17.01
C ASP A 31 -81.91 -124.85 -15.84
N ASN A 32 -82.54 -125.03 -14.67
CA ASN A 32 -81.91 -125.40 -13.39
C ASN A 32 -80.76 -124.47 -12.90
N THR A 33 -80.56 -123.31 -13.53
CA THR A 33 -79.57 -122.32 -13.13
C THR A 33 -80.27 -121.08 -12.57
N GLU A 34 -79.86 -120.64 -11.39
CA GLU A 34 -80.37 -119.40 -10.80
C GLU A 34 -79.79 -118.20 -11.58
N ARG A 35 -80.65 -117.51 -12.33
CA ARG A 35 -80.27 -116.39 -13.19
C ARG A 35 -80.34 -115.06 -12.47
N ILE A 36 -81.33 -114.92 -11.59
CA ILE A 36 -81.49 -113.75 -10.74
C ILE A 36 -81.67 -114.24 -9.31
N THR A 37 -80.90 -113.65 -8.41
CA THR A 37 -80.98 -113.92 -6.97
C THR A 37 -81.22 -112.60 -6.24
N ILE A 38 -82.17 -112.59 -5.32
CA ILE A 38 -82.35 -111.52 -4.34
C ILE A 38 -82.07 -112.13 -2.97
N THR A 39 -80.96 -111.74 -2.38
CA THR A 39 -80.54 -112.24 -1.06
C THR A 39 -81.38 -111.62 0.07
N LEU A 40 -81.25 -112.18 1.28
CA LEU A 40 -81.82 -111.62 2.52
C LEU A 40 -81.40 -110.17 2.79
N ALA A 41 -80.22 -109.74 2.29
CA ALA A 41 -79.74 -108.36 2.40
C ALA A 41 -80.38 -107.41 1.37
N GLY A 42 -81.27 -107.92 0.52
CA GLY A 42 -81.88 -107.20 -0.59
C GLY A 42 -80.93 -106.94 -1.76
N ASN A 43 -79.77 -107.61 -1.81
CA ASN A 43 -78.85 -107.50 -2.94
C ASN A 43 -79.36 -108.32 -4.11
N VAL A 44 -79.39 -107.71 -5.29
CA VAL A 44 -79.78 -108.34 -6.54
C VAL A 44 -78.54 -108.79 -7.30
N GLY A 45 -78.45 -110.08 -7.55
CA GLY A 45 -77.45 -110.69 -8.41
C GLY A 45 -78.08 -111.11 -9.72
N ILE A 46 -77.48 -110.71 -10.85
CA ILE A 46 -77.82 -111.20 -12.19
C ILE A 46 -76.63 -112.03 -12.67
N GLY A 47 -76.86 -113.33 -12.85
CA GLY A 47 -75.81 -114.32 -13.14
C GLY A 47 -74.84 -114.57 -11.98
N ASN A 48 -75.12 -114.02 -10.79
CA ASN A 48 -74.33 -114.19 -9.58
C ASN A 48 -75.26 -114.54 -8.41
N THR A 49 -75.08 -115.71 -7.80
CA THR A 49 -75.94 -116.22 -6.72
C THR A 49 -75.52 -115.74 -5.32
N LEU A 50 -74.38 -115.06 -5.20
CA LEU A 50 -73.82 -114.50 -3.95
C LEU A 50 -73.42 -113.03 -4.12
N PRO A 51 -74.35 -112.12 -4.50
CA PRO A 51 -74.03 -110.70 -4.69
C PRO A 51 -73.66 -109.99 -3.37
N VAL A 52 -72.45 -109.40 -3.32
CA VAL A 52 -71.97 -108.62 -2.17
C VAL A 52 -72.39 -107.15 -2.22
N SER A 53 -72.79 -106.66 -3.39
CA SER A 53 -73.27 -105.28 -3.61
C SER A 53 -74.74 -105.26 -4.03
N LYS A 54 -75.40 -104.10 -3.86
CA LYS A 54 -76.84 -103.93 -4.11
C LYS A 54 -77.29 -104.41 -5.49
N LEU A 55 -76.47 -104.17 -6.50
CA LEU A 55 -76.60 -104.80 -7.80
C LEU A 55 -75.25 -105.37 -8.20
N THR A 56 -75.22 -106.67 -8.51
CA THR A 56 -74.05 -107.33 -9.09
C THR A 56 -74.47 -108.01 -10.38
N VAL A 57 -73.83 -107.65 -11.50
CA VAL A 57 -74.03 -108.31 -12.79
C VAL A 57 -72.75 -109.04 -13.14
N ALA A 58 -72.82 -110.38 -13.23
CA ALA A 58 -71.71 -111.17 -13.75
C ALA A 58 -71.78 -111.18 -15.28
N GLY A 59 -71.06 -110.26 -15.93
CA GLY A 59 -71.00 -110.11 -17.39
C GLY A 59 -70.98 -108.64 -17.83
N ALA A 60 -70.99 -108.42 -19.16
CA ALA A 60 -71.11 -107.08 -19.73
C ALA A 60 -72.54 -106.55 -19.54
N GLY A 61 -72.65 -105.33 -19.00
CA GLY A 61 -73.91 -104.62 -18.86
C GLY A 61 -73.99 -103.44 -19.83
N THR A 62 -75.12 -103.29 -20.52
CA THR A 62 -75.42 -102.12 -21.32
C THR A 62 -76.51 -101.32 -20.64
N PHE A 63 -76.26 -100.04 -20.41
CA PHE A 63 -77.25 -99.09 -19.88
C PHE A 63 -77.58 -98.12 -21.00
N SER A 64 -78.86 -97.98 -21.36
CA SER A 64 -79.30 -97.12 -22.47
C SER A 64 -79.47 -95.65 -22.07
N GLY A 65 -78.92 -95.26 -20.92
CA GLY A 65 -78.99 -93.90 -20.38
C GLY A 65 -77.83 -93.66 -19.42
N ASP A 66 -77.80 -92.48 -18.83
CA ASP A 66 -76.69 -92.05 -17.99
C ASP A 66 -76.58 -92.88 -16.71
N ILE A 67 -75.35 -93.23 -16.35
CA ILE A 67 -75.02 -93.84 -15.05
C ILE A 67 -74.43 -92.75 -14.18
N THR A 68 -75.19 -92.28 -13.19
CA THR A 68 -74.72 -91.28 -12.22
C THR A 68 -74.31 -91.97 -10.92
N ALA A 69 -73.03 -91.91 -10.56
CA ALA A 69 -72.55 -92.34 -9.25
C ALA A 69 -72.62 -91.17 -8.26
N THR A 70 -73.69 -91.11 -7.46
CA THR A 70 -73.88 -90.04 -6.45
C THR A 70 -72.90 -90.17 -5.27
N SER A 71 -72.32 -91.35 -5.06
CA SER A 71 -71.14 -91.57 -4.20
C SER A 71 -70.44 -92.87 -4.59
N GLY A 72 -69.11 -92.90 -4.51
CA GLY A 72 -68.27 -94.05 -4.88
C GLY A 72 -67.48 -93.86 -6.18
N THR A 73 -66.46 -94.69 -6.36
CA THR A 73 -65.55 -94.60 -7.51
C THR A 73 -66.18 -95.27 -8.73
N PHE A 74 -66.43 -94.49 -9.79
CA PHE A 74 -66.83 -95.03 -11.10
C PHE A 74 -65.59 -95.28 -11.95
N THR A 75 -65.07 -96.51 -11.94
CA THR A 75 -63.89 -96.87 -12.72
C THR A 75 -64.31 -97.31 -14.12
N LEU A 76 -64.15 -96.41 -15.09
CA LEU A 76 -64.08 -96.78 -16.50
C LEU A 76 -62.68 -97.37 -16.77
N ARG A 77 -62.53 -98.24 -17.78
CA ARG A 77 -61.22 -98.64 -18.31
C ARG A 77 -61.08 -98.03 -19.72
N PRO A 78 -60.79 -96.71 -19.84
CA PRO A 78 -60.66 -95.99 -21.10
C PRO A 78 -59.19 -96.00 -21.58
N ASP A 79 -58.91 -95.92 -22.87
CA ASP A 79 -58.56 -94.72 -23.67
C ASP A 79 -57.19 -94.10 -23.36
N VAL A 80 -56.37 -93.92 -24.42
CA VAL A 80 -55.19 -93.05 -24.47
C VAL A 80 -55.24 -92.18 -25.74
N SER A 81 -56.33 -91.44 -25.94
CA SER A 81 -56.41 -90.40 -26.96
C SER A 81 -56.18 -89.00 -26.37
N GLY A 82 -55.05 -88.39 -26.73
CA GLY A 82 -54.76 -86.96 -26.62
C GLY A 82 -53.84 -86.59 -25.43
N ASP A 83 -52.53 -86.41 -25.57
CA ASP A 83 -51.78 -85.83 -26.68
C ASP A 83 -50.54 -86.67 -27.01
N SER A 84 -50.45 -87.06 -28.28
CA SER A 84 -49.53 -88.04 -28.83
C SER A 84 -48.93 -87.48 -30.11
N VAL A 85 -47.61 -87.28 -30.07
CA VAL A 85 -46.67 -87.30 -31.21
C VAL A 85 -46.75 -86.12 -32.20
N ALA A 86 -45.87 -85.13 -32.01
CA ALA A 86 -45.56 -84.10 -33.02
C ALA A 86 -45.06 -84.75 -34.33
N THR A 87 -45.49 -84.22 -35.47
CA THR A 87 -45.18 -84.78 -36.81
C THR A 87 -44.05 -84.00 -37.51
N GLN A 88 -43.31 -84.65 -38.42
CA GLN A 88 -42.09 -84.16 -39.12
C GLN A 88 -42.20 -82.76 -39.75
N SER A 89 -43.41 -82.32 -40.13
CA SER A 89 -43.69 -80.99 -40.69
C SER A 89 -43.38 -79.83 -39.73
N GLN A 90 -43.41 -80.08 -38.41
CA GLN A 90 -43.08 -79.08 -37.38
C GLN A 90 -41.56 -78.95 -37.14
N ILE A 91 -40.75 -79.93 -37.58
CA ILE A 91 -39.28 -79.90 -37.44
C ILE A 91 -38.64 -79.04 -38.53
N ASP A 92 -39.11 -79.14 -39.77
CA ASP A 92 -38.55 -78.40 -40.91
C ASP A 92 -38.81 -76.88 -40.82
N SER A 93 -39.93 -76.49 -40.19
CA SER A 93 -40.29 -75.10 -39.88
C SER A 93 -39.35 -74.46 -38.85
N VAL A 94 -38.84 -75.26 -37.91
CA VAL A 94 -37.91 -74.80 -36.86
C VAL A 94 -36.50 -74.63 -37.41
N GLN A 95 -36.03 -75.49 -38.31
CA GLN A 95 -34.73 -75.33 -38.98
C GLN A 95 -34.67 -74.05 -39.83
N THR A 96 -35.76 -73.70 -40.50
CA THR A 96 -35.86 -72.47 -41.31
C THR A 96 -35.88 -71.20 -40.45
N GLN A 97 -36.34 -71.28 -39.20
CA GLN A 97 -36.30 -70.16 -38.23
C GLN A 97 -34.94 -70.02 -37.55
N ILE A 98 -34.16 -71.09 -37.44
CA ILE A 98 -32.81 -71.08 -36.87
C ILE A 98 -31.80 -70.47 -37.86
N ASP A 99 -31.89 -70.81 -39.15
CA ASP A 99 -30.99 -70.27 -40.18
C ASP A 99 -31.21 -68.76 -40.43
N ALA A 100 -32.39 -68.22 -40.09
CA ALA A 100 -32.70 -66.79 -40.14
C ALA A 100 -32.08 -65.97 -38.98
N VAL A 101 -31.56 -66.64 -37.94
CA VAL A 101 -31.00 -66.02 -36.72
C VAL A 101 -29.48 -65.82 -36.79
N GLU A 102 -28.76 -66.48 -37.71
CA GLU A 102 -27.30 -66.29 -37.86
C GLU A 102 -26.88 -64.94 -38.49
N GLY A 103 -27.83 -64.10 -38.94
CA GLY A 103 -27.54 -62.87 -39.68
C GLY A 103 -28.13 -61.56 -39.14
N SER A 104 -28.93 -61.58 -38.07
CA SER A 104 -29.51 -60.36 -37.51
C SER A 104 -29.68 -60.47 -36.00
N ASP A 105 -29.18 -59.46 -35.29
CA ASP A 105 -29.09 -59.30 -33.84
C ASP A 105 -30.24 -59.94 -33.02
N VAL A 106 -29.87 -60.70 -32.00
CA VAL A 106 -30.80 -61.25 -30.99
C VAL A 106 -30.68 -60.38 -29.73
N ASP A 107 -31.68 -59.53 -29.50
CA ASP A 107 -31.67 -58.56 -28.39
C ASP A 107 -32.02 -59.15 -27.01
N ASP A 108 -32.46 -60.41 -26.89
CA ASP A 108 -32.72 -61.05 -25.57
C ASP A 108 -32.50 -62.58 -25.59
N VAL A 109 -31.72 -63.10 -24.64
CA VAL A 109 -31.46 -64.54 -24.43
C VAL A 109 -32.10 -65.00 -23.12
N ASN A 110 -33.36 -65.43 -23.16
CA ASN A 110 -34.13 -65.73 -21.94
C ASN A 110 -34.24 -67.23 -21.59
N SER A 111 -33.43 -68.13 -22.18
CA SER A 111 -33.48 -69.56 -21.82
C SER A 111 -32.26 -70.35 -22.31
N LEU A 112 -31.11 -70.18 -21.66
CA LEU A 112 -29.95 -71.05 -21.90
C LEU A 112 -29.51 -71.76 -20.60
N ILE A 113 -29.57 -73.09 -20.60
CA ILE A 113 -29.02 -73.93 -19.53
C ILE A 113 -27.71 -74.53 -20.04
N GLY A 114 -26.58 -74.07 -19.49
CA GLY A 114 -25.23 -74.51 -19.84
C GLY A 114 -24.16 -73.46 -19.56
N SER A 115 -22.87 -73.80 -19.76
CA SER A 115 -21.75 -72.86 -19.60
C SER A 115 -21.65 -71.89 -20.78
N ILE A 116 -21.73 -70.59 -20.50
CA ILE A 116 -21.46 -69.53 -21.48
C ILE A 116 -19.97 -69.16 -21.39
N THR A 117 -19.24 -69.29 -22.50
CA THR A 117 -17.87 -68.76 -22.63
C THR A 117 -17.92 -67.54 -23.55
N VAL A 118 -17.78 -66.34 -22.99
CA VAL A 118 -17.67 -65.10 -23.77
C VAL A 118 -16.19 -64.83 -24.02
N VAL A 119 -15.77 -64.86 -25.28
CA VAL A 119 -14.39 -64.50 -25.69
C VAL A 119 -14.47 -63.20 -26.47
N GLY A 120 -14.10 -62.08 -25.85
CA GLY A 120 -14.11 -60.78 -26.51
C GLY A 120 -14.17 -59.61 -25.53
N LYS A 121 -13.81 -58.41 -26.00
CA LYS A 121 -13.90 -57.16 -25.25
C LYS A 121 -15.34 -56.65 -25.29
N GLY A 122 -16.10 -56.89 -24.23
CA GLY A 122 -17.46 -56.38 -24.04
C GLY A 122 -17.89 -56.51 -22.57
N GLU A 123 -18.76 -55.62 -22.12
CA GLU A 123 -19.30 -55.59 -20.76
C GLU A 123 -20.43 -56.62 -20.60
N VAL A 124 -20.41 -57.41 -19.53
CA VAL A 124 -21.47 -58.37 -19.19
C VAL A 124 -22.19 -57.87 -17.94
N GLY A 125 -23.41 -57.37 -18.09
CA GLY A 125 -24.23 -56.92 -16.97
C GLY A 125 -24.70 -58.09 -16.11
N VAL A 126 -24.53 -58.00 -14.78
CA VAL A 126 -25.01 -59.00 -13.82
C VAL A 126 -26.40 -58.60 -13.34
N THR A 127 -27.43 -59.39 -13.67
CA THR A 127 -28.83 -59.03 -13.39
C THR A 127 -29.47 -59.82 -12.23
N VAL A 128 -28.72 -60.64 -11.47
CA VAL A 128 -29.25 -61.30 -10.26
C VAL A 128 -28.17 -61.46 -9.18
N GLU A 129 -28.54 -61.20 -7.93
CA GLU A 129 -27.67 -61.29 -6.75
C GLU A 129 -27.19 -62.75 -6.53
N GLY A 130 -25.87 -62.97 -6.53
CA GLY A 130 -25.24 -64.28 -6.30
C GLY A 130 -24.62 -64.98 -7.52
N GLN A 131 -24.62 -64.38 -8.71
CA GLN A 131 -23.84 -64.91 -9.84
C GLN A 131 -22.33 -64.76 -9.59
N ASN A 132 -21.60 -65.87 -9.63
CA ASN A 132 -20.14 -65.87 -9.51
C ASN A 132 -19.52 -65.74 -10.92
N ILE A 133 -19.05 -64.54 -11.27
CA ILE A 133 -18.38 -64.27 -12.54
C ILE A 133 -16.88 -64.50 -12.36
N VAL A 134 -16.33 -65.53 -13.00
CA VAL A 134 -14.88 -65.71 -13.06
C VAL A 134 -14.36 -65.04 -14.32
N VAL A 135 -13.90 -63.80 -14.18
CA VAL A 135 -13.19 -63.06 -15.24
C VAL A 135 -11.76 -63.57 -15.29
N SER A 136 -11.42 -64.41 -16.27
CA SER A 136 -10.01 -64.77 -16.54
C SER A 136 -9.44 -63.88 -17.64
N GLY A 137 -8.92 -62.72 -17.23
CA GLY A 137 -8.19 -61.79 -18.08
C GLY A 137 -7.42 -60.80 -17.21
N THR A 138 -6.19 -60.45 -17.61
CA THR A 138 -5.36 -59.43 -16.95
C THR A 138 -6.09 -58.09 -16.83
N ASP A 139 -5.80 -57.36 -15.74
CA ASP A 139 -6.47 -56.14 -15.31
C ASP A 139 -6.86 -55.15 -16.43
N HIS A 140 -8.08 -54.63 -16.33
CA HIS A 140 -8.55 -53.45 -17.04
C HIS A 140 -8.02 -52.20 -16.32
N ALA A 141 -6.78 -51.82 -16.62
CA ALA A 141 -6.24 -50.52 -16.20
C ALA A 141 -6.66 -49.45 -17.21
N THR A 142 -7.86 -48.93 -16.96
CA THR A 142 -8.28 -47.53 -17.09
C THR A 142 -7.71 -46.70 -18.25
N ASP A 143 -8.59 -46.52 -19.22
CA ASP A 143 -9.16 -45.21 -19.52
C ASP A 143 -8.24 -44.18 -20.19
N THR A 144 -8.29 -44.18 -21.52
CA THR A 144 -7.83 -43.07 -22.36
C THR A 144 -8.93 -42.04 -22.60
N ASP A 145 -9.99 -41.99 -21.78
CA ASP A 145 -10.90 -40.86 -21.79
C ASP A 145 -10.18 -39.64 -21.22
N THR A 146 -9.95 -38.68 -22.10
CA THR A 146 -9.10 -37.54 -21.88
C THR A 146 -9.71 -36.60 -20.85
N VAL A 147 -9.23 -36.64 -19.62
CA VAL A 147 -8.96 -35.40 -18.88
C VAL A 147 -7.49 -35.07 -19.04
N SER A 148 -7.18 -34.48 -20.20
CA SER A 148 -5.89 -33.87 -20.50
C SER A 148 -5.68 -32.56 -19.70
N ASP A 149 -6.00 -32.55 -18.40
CA ASP A 149 -5.90 -31.35 -17.56
C ASP A 149 -4.96 -31.52 -16.35
N ALA A 150 -4.39 -32.70 -16.13
CA ALA A 150 -3.25 -32.81 -15.23
C ALA A 150 -1.97 -32.61 -16.03
N MET A 151 -1.33 -31.45 -15.87
CA MET A 151 0.08 -31.28 -16.23
C MET A 151 0.87 -32.38 -15.54
N VAL A 152 1.19 -33.45 -16.26
CA VAL A 152 2.18 -34.44 -15.84
C VAL A 152 3.54 -33.87 -16.23
N GLY A 153 4.27 -33.38 -15.23
CA GLY A 153 5.67 -33.05 -15.46
C GLY A 153 6.50 -34.33 -15.64
N THR A 154 7.73 -34.15 -16.08
CA THR A 154 8.67 -35.23 -16.44
C THR A 154 9.02 -36.18 -15.30
N ASP A 155 8.61 -35.86 -14.08
CA ASP A 155 9.00 -36.49 -12.83
C ASP A 155 7.84 -37.35 -12.25
N GLY A 156 6.66 -37.26 -12.86
CA GLY A 156 5.51 -38.11 -12.56
C GLY A 156 4.59 -37.62 -11.44
N ILE A 157 4.61 -36.34 -11.06
CA ILE A 157 3.60 -35.80 -10.14
C ILE A 157 2.35 -35.39 -10.93
N THR A 158 1.27 -36.13 -10.69
CA THR A 158 -0.07 -35.82 -11.20
C THR A 158 -0.79 -34.90 -10.22
N VAL A 159 -1.25 -33.74 -10.68
CA VAL A 159 -2.12 -32.85 -9.90
C VAL A 159 -3.54 -33.41 -9.93
N LEU A 160 -4.00 -33.96 -8.81
CA LEU A 160 -5.38 -34.44 -8.66
C LEU A 160 -6.29 -33.24 -8.37
N SER A 161 -7.27 -32.96 -9.24
CA SER A 161 -8.38 -32.07 -8.91
C SER A 161 -9.41 -32.85 -8.07
N GLY A 162 -9.33 -32.73 -6.75
CA GLY A 162 -10.21 -33.47 -5.84
C GLY A 162 -9.96 -33.18 -4.35
N THR A 163 -10.84 -33.69 -3.48
CA THR A 163 -10.64 -33.65 -2.03
C THR A 163 -9.66 -34.76 -1.64
N PRO A 164 -8.49 -34.44 -1.04
CA PRO A 164 -7.49 -35.46 -0.77
C PRO A 164 -8.02 -36.55 0.16
N THR A 165 -7.85 -37.82 -0.20
CA THR A 165 -8.18 -38.93 0.71
C THR A 165 -7.09 -39.06 1.79
N ALA A 166 -7.41 -39.70 2.93
CA ALA A 166 -6.48 -39.85 4.06
C ALA A 166 -5.19 -40.63 3.73
N SER A 167 -5.10 -41.24 2.55
CA SER A 167 -3.92 -41.95 2.04
C SER A 167 -3.09 -41.13 1.04
N GLU A 168 -3.56 -39.94 0.65
CA GLU A 168 -2.82 -39.01 -0.21
C GLU A 168 -1.96 -38.11 0.67
N THR A 169 -0.72 -38.56 0.90
CA THR A 169 0.32 -37.73 1.50
C THR A 169 0.50 -36.48 0.63
N THR A 170 0.17 -35.32 1.20
CA THR A 170 0.58 -33.96 0.81
C THR A 170 1.43 -33.92 -0.46
N ILE A 171 0.91 -33.27 -1.51
CA ILE A 171 1.58 -33.05 -2.80
C ILE A 171 2.90 -32.27 -2.57
N SER A 172 3.94 -33.00 -2.19
CA SER A 172 5.30 -32.51 -1.96
C SER A 172 6.00 -32.57 -3.31
N GLY A 173 6.45 -31.42 -3.81
CA GLY A 173 7.15 -31.31 -5.10
C GLY A 173 6.37 -30.60 -6.21
N PHE A 174 5.03 -30.46 -6.10
CA PHE A 174 4.24 -29.75 -7.13
C PHE A 174 4.70 -28.30 -7.34
N ARG A 175 5.09 -27.59 -6.27
CA ARG A 175 5.65 -26.23 -6.41
C ARG A 175 6.95 -26.26 -7.21
N ASP A 176 7.84 -27.21 -6.95
CA ASP A 176 9.14 -27.28 -7.62
C ASP A 176 8.98 -27.71 -9.09
N GLU A 177 8.06 -28.62 -9.39
CA GLU A 177 7.77 -29.08 -10.76
C GLU A 177 6.99 -28.03 -11.57
N PHE A 178 6.02 -27.33 -10.96
CA PHE A 178 5.32 -26.20 -11.58
C PHE A 178 6.27 -25.04 -11.89
N LEU A 179 7.18 -24.69 -10.97
CA LEU A 179 8.23 -23.70 -11.23
C LEU A 179 9.15 -24.15 -12.38
N SER A 180 9.58 -25.41 -12.39
CA SER A 180 10.48 -25.96 -13.41
C SER A 180 9.85 -26.07 -14.81
N ALA A 181 8.59 -26.48 -14.90
CA ALA A 181 7.87 -26.62 -16.17
C ALA A 181 7.44 -25.26 -16.76
N SER A 182 7.20 -24.25 -15.91
CA SER A 182 6.68 -22.96 -16.36
C SER A 182 7.73 -22.04 -17.01
N GLY A 183 9.03 -22.28 -16.76
CA GLY A 183 10.17 -21.54 -17.33
C GLY A 183 10.22 -20.03 -17.09
N THR A 184 9.21 -19.45 -16.43
CA THR A 184 8.93 -18.01 -16.34
C THR A 184 8.50 -17.55 -14.95
N PHE A 185 8.14 -18.47 -14.05
CA PHE A 185 7.81 -18.12 -12.67
C PHE A 185 9.08 -18.10 -11.83
N LEU A 186 9.40 -16.93 -11.29
CA LEU A 186 10.51 -16.73 -10.37
C LEU A 186 10.23 -17.49 -9.07
N LYS A 187 11.16 -18.36 -8.64
CA LYS A 187 11.07 -18.99 -7.31
C LYS A 187 11.26 -17.95 -6.21
N ASN A 188 12.09 -16.94 -6.48
CA ASN A 188 12.28 -15.73 -5.70
C ASN A 188 12.68 -14.59 -6.65
N VAL A 189 12.36 -13.35 -6.30
CA VAL A 189 12.78 -12.13 -7.02
C VAL A 189 14.30 -12.07 -7.20
N VAL A 190 15.08 -12.71 -6.32
CA VAL A 190 16.56 -12.78 -6.45
C VAL A 190 17.02 -13.42 -7.77
N GLU A 191 16.21 -14.31 -8.36
CA GLU A 191 16.52 -14.94 -9.65
C GLU A 191 16.23 -14.02 -10.83
N ASP A 192 15.46 -12.95 -10.63
CA ASP A 192 15.24 -11.91 -11.61
C ASP A 192 16.43 -10.95 -11.61
N LEU A 193 17.20 -10.96 -12.70
CA LEU A 193 18.34 -10.05 -12.90
C LEU A 193 17.90 -8.70 -13.50
N THR A 194 16.64 -8.58 -13.93
CA THR A 194 16.07 -7.35 -14.49
C THR A 194 14.68 -7.07 -13.91
N PRO A 195 14.52 -7.10 -12.57
CA PRO A 195 13.21 -6.97 -11.96
C PRO A 195 12.63 -5.60 -12.29
N GLN A 196 11.45 -5.61 -12.90
CA GLN A 196 10.62 -4.43 -13.09
C GLN A 196 9.43 -4.53 -12.14
N LEU A 197 9.07 -3.43 -11.48
CA LEU A 197 7.95 -3.41 -10.54
C LEU A 197 6.59 -3.38 -11.26
N GLY A 198 6.55 -2.91 -12.51
CA GLY A 198 5.31 -2.81 -13.30
C GLY A 198 4.22 -1.91 -12.68
N GLY A 199 4.55 -1.18 -11.60
CA GLY A 199 3.66 -0.41 -10.74
C GLY A 199 4.39 0.00 -9.45
N ASP A 200 3.63 0.46 -8.45
CA ASP A 200 4.18 0.87 -7.16
C ASP A 200 4.67 -0.36 -6.36
N LEU A 201 5.86 -0.27 -5.76
CA LEU A 201 6.33 -1.27 -4.80
C LEU A 201 5.61 -1.07 -3.46
N ASP A 202 4.59 -1.88 -3.19
CA ASP A 202 4.01 -1.99 -1.86
C ASP A 202 4.91 -2.84 -0.96
N ALA A 203 5.63 -2.19 -0.05
CA ALA A 203 6.49 -2.88 0.91
C ALA A 203 5.70 -3.56 2.05
N ASN A 204 4.37 -3.41 2.10
CA ASN A 204 3.48 -3.99 3.13
C ASN A 204 3.99 -3.77 4.56
N GLY A 205 4.42 -2.53 4.84
CA GLY A 205 4.98 -2.12 6.13
C GLY A 205 6.35 -2.72 6.47
N LYS A 206 7.09 -3.26 5.49
CA LYS A 206 8.49 -3.69 5.63
C LYS A 206 9.45 -2.61 5.15
N ASP A 207 10.68 -2.68 5.65
CA ASP A 207 11.76 -1.78 5.26
C ASP A 207 12.38 -2.21 3.93
N ILE A 208 12.76 -1.24 3.11
CA ILE A 208 13.64 -1.46 1.96
C ILE A 208 15.07 -1.24 2.43
N LEU A 209 15.76 -2.35 2.72
CA LEU A 209 17.17 -2.32 3.11
C LEU A 209 18.04 -2.25 1.85
N ILE A 210 18.90 -1.25 1.79
CA ILE A 210 19.79 -1.01 0.67
C ILE A 210 21.21 -1.15 1.21
N ALA A 211 22.04 -1.93 0.51
CA ALA A 211 23.45 -2.09 0.90
C ALA A 211 24.19 -0.75 0.85
N ASP A 212 25.16 -0.56 1.73
CA ASP A 212 26.03 0.61 1.67
C ASP A 212 26.79 0.64 0.33
N GLY A 213 26.93 1.84 -0.22
CA GLY A 213 27.61 2.09 -1.47
C GLY A 213 28.83 2.98 -1.25
N ASN A 214 29.33 3.58 -2.32
CA ASN A 214 30.37 4.61 -2.21
C ASN A 214 30.21 5.62 -3.35
N ALA A 215 31.06 6.66 -3.36
CA ALA A 215 30.98 7.71 -4.36
C ALA A 215 31.17 7.20 -5.80
N SER A 216 31.99 6.17 -6.04
CA SER A 216 32.15 5.60 -7.38
C SER A 216 31.09 4.55 -7.74
N ASN A 217 30.29 4.11 -6.76
CA ASN A 217 29.21 3.14 -6.95
C ASN A 217 28.10 3.37 -5.91
N PRO A 218 27.19 4.35 -6.15
CA PRO A 218 26.10 4.64 -5.24
C PRO A 218 25.13 3.46 -5.12
N SER A 219 24.44 3.35 -4.00
CA SER A 219 23.56 2.20 -3.73
C SER A 219 22.24 2.28 -4.50
N ILE A 220 21.70 3.49 -4.64
CA ILE A 220 20.62 3.82 -5.59
C ILE A 220 21.27 4.62 -6.70
N ARG A 221 21.14 4.18 -7.96
CA ARG A 221 21.83 4.76 -9.12
C ARG A 221 21.03 4.60 -10.40
N PHE A 222 21.44 5.30 -11.45
CA PHE A 222 20.79 5.24 -12.75
C PHE A 222 21.49 4.24 -13.67
N ALA A 223 20.74 3.43 -14.42
CA ALA A 223 21.33 2.37 -15.25
C ALA A 223 22.33 2.87 -16.31
N SER A 224 22.16 4.11 -16.78
CA SER A 224 23.04 4.76 -17.75
C SER A 224 24.10 5.67 -17.12
N ASP A 225 24.00 5.94 -15.81
CA ASP A 225 24.91 6.80 -15.07
C ASP A 225 25.23 6.14 -13.72
N LEU A 226 26.31 5.37 -13.77
CA LEU A 226 26.70 4.40 -12.76
C LEU A 226 27.34 5.04 -11.52
N ASP A 227 27.71 6.32 -11.63
CA ASP A 227 28.42 7.11 -10.62
C ASP A 227 27.58 8.29 -10.10
N THR A 228 26.31 8.36 -10.49
CA THR A 228 25.31 9.31 -9.98
C THR A 228 24.22 8.59 -9.21
N GLY A 229 23.91 9.07 -8.01
CA GLY A 229 22.96 8.38 -7.14
C GLY A 229 22.95 8.84 -5.68
N ILE A 230 22.49 7.94 -4.82
CA ILE A 230 22.41 8.14 -3.36
C ILE A 230 23.18 7.03 -2.66
N THR A 231 23.97 7.39 -1.67
CA THR A 231 24.70 6.42 -0.85
C THR A 231 24.75 6.81 0.63
N ASN A 232 25.07 5.81 1.45
CA ASN A 232 25.34 5.94 2.87
C ASN A 232 26.85 5.71 3.11
N LEU A 233 27.51 6.59 3.87
CA LEU A 233 28.96 6.53 4.15
C LEU A 233 29.28 6.39 5.65
N GLY A 234 28.30 6.12 6.50
CA GLY A 234 28.51 5.91 7.93
C GLY A 234 27.22 6.01 8.76
N SER A 235 27.37 6.22 10.06
CA SER A 235 26.20 6.50 10.93
C SER A 235 25.65 7.90 10.63
N ASP A 236 24.33 7.98 10.45
CA ASP A 236 23.56 9.23 10.32
C ASP A 236 23.99 10.16 9.17
N ALA A 237 24.42 9.61 8.04
CA ALA A 237 24.84 10.39 6.86
C ALA A 237 24.24 9.89 5.54
N ILE A 238 23.68 10.79 4.74
CA ILE A 238 23.20 10.52 3.38
C ILE A 238 23.95 11.43 2.40
N LEU A 239 24.45 10.84 1.32
CA LEU A 239 25.19 11.57 0.30
C LEU A 239 24.45 11.48 -1.03
N PHE A 240 24.36 12.61 -1.71
CA PHE A 240 24.01 12.64 -3.13
C PHE A 240 25.30 12.72 -3.92
N VAL A 241 25.44 11.75 -4.82
CA VAL A 241 26.64 11.53 -5.62
C VAL A 241 26.33 11.92 -7.05
N THR A 242 27.25 12.64 -7.68
CA THR A 242 27.20 12.94 -9.13
C THR A 242 28.59 12.84 -9.71
N GLY A 243 28.77 12.13 -10.83
CA GLY A 243 30.07 12.05 -11.50
C GLY A 243 31.16 11.38 -10.66
N GLY A 244 30.78 10.47 -9.75
CA GLY A 244 31.73 9.77 -8.87
C GLY A 244 32.17 10.54 -7.62
N GLU A 245 31.67 11.76 -7.41
CA GLU A 245 32.01 12.64 -6.29
C GLU A 245 30.82 12.82 -5.34
N SER A 246 31.07 13.27 -4.11
CA SER A 246 30.02 13.51 -3.09
C SER A 246 29.78 14.99 -2.81
N PRO A 247 29.17 15.74 -3.73
CA PRO A 247 28.99 17.19 -3.61
C PRO A 247 27.96 17.64 -2.58
N VAL A 248 27.05 16.77 -2.15
CA VAL A 248 26.01 17.10 -1.17
C VAL A 248 25.97 16.04 -0.08
N ILE A 249 26.21 16.44 1.15
CA ILE A 249 26.24 15.56 2.33
C ILE A 249 25.26 16.10 3.37
N PHE A 250 24.30 15.26 3.74
CA PHE A 250 23.41 15.49 4.87
C PHE A 250 23.90 14.64 6.03
N THR A 251 24.14 15.26 7.18
CA THR A 251 24.37 14.56 8.45
C THR A 251 23.37 15.04 9.49
N SER A 252 23.37 14.40 10.66
CA SER A 252 22.60 14.87 11.82
C SER A 252 23.02 16.25 12.35
N THR A 253 24.15 16.81 11.92
CA THR A 253 24.71 18.06 12.48
C THR A 253 25.02 19.14 11.45
N PHE A 254 25.22 18.80 10.18
CA PHE A 254 25.52 19.78 9.13
C PHE A 254 25.02 19.32 7.76
N LEU A 255 24.81 20.32 6.89
CA LEU A 255 24.67 20.18 5.45
C LEU A 255 25.96 20.69 4.80
N PHE A 256 26.64 19.85 4.03
CA PHE A 256 27.83 20.24 3.26
C PHE A 256 27.50 20.23 1.77
N LEU A 257 27.87 21.31 1.08
CA LEU A 257 27.60 21.56 -0.34
C LEU A 257 28.89 22.04 -1.02
N LEU A 258 29.42 21.26 -1.97
CA LEU A 258 30.46 21.69 -2.90
C LEU A 258 29.96 22.63 -4.03
N PRO A 259 28.78 22.41 -4.65
CA PRO A 259 28.34 23.24 -5.76
C PRO A 259 27.79 24.58 -5.25
N GLN A 260 27.78 25.58 -6.12
CA GLN A 260 27.17 26.88 -5.82
C GLN A 260 25.69 26.72 -5.51
N ILE A 261 25.24 27.30 -4.40
CA ILE A 261 23.82 27.43 -4.07
C ILE A 261 23.26 28.61 -4.87
N VAL A 262 22.43 28.31 -5.87
CA VAL A 262 21.68 29.31 -6.63
C VAL A 262 20.23 29.24 -6.18
N SER A 263 19.76 30.29 -5.50
CA SER A 263 18.41 30.36 -4.95
C SER A 263 17.59 31.46 -5.62
N ASN A 264 16.25 31.35 -5.55
CA ASN A 264 15.37 32.46 -5.91
C ASN A 264 15.68 33.70 -5.04
N PRO A 265 15.41 34.92 -5.52
CA PRO A 265 15.79 36.14 -4.80
C PRO A 265 15.06 36.34 -3.46
N GLY A 266 13.83 35.82 -3.31
CA GLY A 266 12.99 36.08 -2.13
C GLY A 266 12.51 37.54 -2.05
N SER A 267 11.93 37.92 -0.92
CA SER A 267 11.47 39.28 -0.62
C SER A 267 11.69 39.63 0.85
N ALA A 268 11.40 40.87 1.25
CA ALA A 268 11.50 41.26 2.66
C ALA A 268 10.52 40.48 3.57
N THR A 269 9.33 40.14 3.08
CA THR A 269 8.33 39.37 3.85
C THR A 269 8.47 37.86 3.70
N ALA A 270 9.27 37.40 2.73
CA ALA A 270 9.57 36.01 2.48
C ALA A 270 11.04 35.87 2.04
N PRO A 271 12.01 36.08 2.95
CA PRO A 271 13.42 35.89 2.64
C PRO A 271 13.71 34.45 2.25
N GLN A 272 14.61 34.27 1.30
CA GLN A 272 14.92 32.94 0.77
C GLN A 272 15.70 32.09 1.77
N PHE A 273 16.64 32.72 2.49
CA PHE A 273 17.31 32.09 3.63
C PHE A 273 16.65 32.62 4.90
N SER A 274 15.75 31.83 5.47
CA SER A 274 14.94 32.19 6.61
C SER A 274 15.02 31.14 7.72
N PHE A 275 14.45 31.47 8.88
CA PHE A 275 14.46 30.60 10.05
C PHE A 275 13.07 30.01 10.27
N GLN A 276 12.99 28.72 10.60
CA GLN A 276 11.71 28.01 10.76
C GLN A 276 10.76 28.70 11.76
N SER A 277 11.31 29.29 12.84
CA SER A 277 10.54 30.01 13.86
C SER A 277 10.25 31.48 13.53
N SER A 278 10.85 32.03 12.47
CA SER A 278 10.61 33.40 11.97
C SER A 278 10.86 33.42 10.47
N ALA A 279 9.86 32.97 9.71
CA ALA A 279 9.94 32.82 8.26
C ALA A 279 10.13 34.17 7.52
N ASP A 280 9.89 35.27 8.23
CA ASP A 280 9.99 36.66 7.79
C ASP A 280 11.31 37.34 8.21
N THR A 281 12.23 36.60 8.84
CA THR A 281 13.58 37.06 9.18
C THR A 281 14.59 36.27 8.39
N GLY A 282 15.54 36.94 7.74
CA GLY A 282 16.46 36.25 6.84
C GLY A 282 17.20 37.14 5.83
N MET A 283 17.71 36.49 4.78
CA MET A 283 18.46 37.10 3.68
C MET A 283 17.72 36.95 2.35
N TYR A 284 17.71 38.01 1.54
CA TYR A 284 17.03 38.07 0.24
C TYR A 284 17.76 39.02 -0.73
N LEU A 285 17.44 38.95 -2.01
CA LEU A 285 17.96 39.82 -3.07
C LEU A 285 16.85 40.80 -3.51
N PRO A 286 16.90 42.09 -3.12
CA PRO A 286 15.91 43.09 -3.52
C PRO A 286 16.05 43.49 -5.00
N SER A 287 17.25 43.36 -5.56
CA SER A 287 17.61 43.66 -6.95
C SER A 287 18.91 42.93 -7.32
N VAL A 288 19.22 42.87 -8.62
CA VAL A 288 20.47 42.25 -9.11
C VAL A 288 21.66 43.05 -8.58
N GLY A 289 22.63 42.35 -7.99
CA GLY A 289 23.84 42.97 -7.42
C GLY A 289 23.67 43.54 -6.02
N GLU A 290 22.52 43.34 -5.38
CA GLU A 290 22.29 43.73 -3.98
C GLU A 290 22.11 42.51 -3.09
N LEU A 291 22.48 42.63 -1.81
CA LEU A 291 22.21 41.63 -0.79
C LEU A 291 21.55 42.29 0.40
N ALA A 292 20.35 41.82 0.79
CA ALA A 292 19.60 42.43 1.87
C ALA A 292 19.26 41.45 2.99
N PHE A 293 19.09 42.01 4.17
CA PHE A 293 18.64 41.36 5.39
C PHE A 293 17.27 41.94 5.77
N THR A 294 16.40 41.08 6.27
CA THR A 294 15.07 41.44 6.78
C THR A 294 14.87 40.85 8.17
N THR A 295 14.14 41.56 9.01
CA THR A 295 13.75 41.12 10.37
C THR A 295 12.28 41.40 10.56
N GLY A 296 11.48 40.39 10.90
CA GLY A 296 10.03 40.57 11.11
C GLY A 296 9.30 41.08 9.85
N GLY A 297 9.78 40.72 8.66
CA GLY A 297 9.20 41.13 7.38
C GLY A 297 9.57 42.54 6.91
N VAL A 298 10.43 43.24 7.65
CA VAL A 298 10.85 44.63 7.37
C VAL A 298 12.32 44.66 6.96
N PRO A 299 12.68 45.34 5.84
CA PRO A 299 14.09 45.52 5.45
C PRO A 299 14.92 46.15 6.57
N ALA A 300 15.99 45.46 6.99
CA ALA A 300 16.85 45.88 8.10
C ALA A 300 18.12 46.59 7.59
N ALA A 301 18.81 45.96 6.63
CA ALA A 301 19.99 46.53 5.99
C ALA A 301 20.23 45.87 4.63
N ARG A 302 20.97 46.54 3.73
CA ARG A 302 21.44 45.94 2.47
C ARG A 302 22.81 46.45 2.05
N PHE A 303 23.54 45.62 1.32
CA PHE A 303 24.67 46.04 0.50
C PHE A 303 24.18 46.30 -0.92
N ASP A 304 24.48 47.48 -1.47
CA ASP A 304 24.17 47.81 -2.86
C ASP A 304 25.24 47.28 -3.83
N SER A 305 25.00 47.45 -5.13
CA SER A 305 25.94 47.05 -6.19
C SER A 305 27.29 47.80 -6.17
N SER A 306 27.37 48.90 -5.42
CA SER A 306 28.61 49.66 -5.19
C SER A 306 29.28 49.29 -3.86
N GLN A 307 28.81 48.24 -3.17
CA GLN A 307 29.32 47.73 -1.88
C GLN A 307 29.09 48.68 -0.70
N ASN A 308 28.14 49.61 -0.80
CA ASN A 308 27.77 50.47 0.32
C ASN A 308 26.77 49.75 1.24
N LEU A 309 26.94 49.90 2.56
CA LEU A 309 25.95 49.48 3.55
C LEU A 309 24.85 50.54 3.69
N HIS A 310 23.61 50.16 3.39
CA HIS A 310 22.40 50.93 3.69
C HIS A 310 21.73 50.32 4.91
N ALA A 311 21.84 50.95 6.08
CA ALA A 311 21.07 50.60 7.27
C ALA A 311 19.74 51.37 7.27
N ASN A 312 18.62 50.68 7.47
CA ASN A 312 17.29 51.32 7.55
C ASN A 312 17.02 51.99 8.91
N ALA A 313 17.87 51.71 9.91
CA ALA A 313 17.84 52.28 11.25
C ALA A 313 19.29 52.57 11.71
N ASP A 314 19.60 52.37 13.00
CA ASP A 314 20.91 52.72 13.57
C ASP A 314 21.99 51.67 13.30
N VAL A 315 23.23 52.13 13.07
CA VAL A 315 24.44 51.30 13.15
C VAL A 315 25.01 51.45 14.56
N ILE A 316 24.77 50.47 15.43
CA ILE A 316 25.24 50.48 16.82
C ILE A 316 26.60 49.77 16.91
N VAL A 317 27.63 50.45 17.43
CA VAL A 317 28.99 49.92 17.60
C VAL A 317 29.37 49.95 19.08
N SER A 318 29.75 48.80 19.66
CA SER A 318 30.11 48.70 21.10
C SER A 318 31.49 49.27 21.46
N GLY A 319 32.19 49.90 20.50
CA GLY A 319 33.54 50.43 20.64
C GLY A 319 33.76 51.62 19.70
N THR A 320 35.03 51.89 19.35
CA THR A 320 35.38 52.99 18.44
C THR A 320 35.28 52.58 16.97
N VAL A 321 34.71 53.43 16.12
CA VAL A 321 34.80 53.30 14.66
C VAL A 321 36.10 53.98 14.20
N THR A 322 37.05 53.21 13.69
CA THR A 322 38.31 53.73 13.13
C THR A 322 38.36 53.44 11.63
N ALA A 323 38.34 54.50 10.81
CA ALA A 323 38.51 54.40 9.36
C ALA A 323 39.85 55.03 8.97
N PRO A 324 40.78 54.32 8.30
CA PRO A 324 42.07 54.88 7.85
C PRO A 324 41.88 56.04 6.87
N THR A 325 40.86 55.92 6.03
CA THR A 325 40.34 56.96 5.13
C THR A 325 38.84 56.75 5.04
N GLY A 326 38.06 57.74 5.45
CA GLY A 326 36.60 57.69 5.36
C GLY A 326 36.05 59.10 5.23
N THR A 327 35.17 59.31 4.26
CA THR A 327 34.42 60.55 4.11
C THR A 327 32.97 60.22 4.43
N PHE A 328 32.39 60.84 5.47
CA PHE A 328 30.93 60.82 5.60
C PHE A 328 30.39 61.78 4.53
N ALA A 329 29.68 61.25 3.54
CA ALA A 329 29.29 62.01 2.36
C ALA A 329 28.37 63.21 2.65
N ASP A 330 27.65 63.17 3.79
CA ASP A 330 26.80 64.27 4.26
C ASP A 330 27.23 64.78 5.64
N SER A 331 27.05 63.97 6.70
CA SER A 331 27.38 64.37 8.08
C SER A 331 27.60 63.16 8.98
N LEU A 332 28.35 63.36 10.06
CA LEU A 332 28.41 62.44 11.20
C LEU A 332 27.79 63.15 12.40
N THR A 333 26.72 62.60 12.95
CA THR A 333 26.11 63.13 14.19
C THR A 333 26.49 62.20 15.34
N VAL A 334 27.18 62.73 16.35
CA VAL A 334 27.49 61.99 17.58
C VAL A 334 26.68 62.60 18.72
N SER A 335 25.85 61.80 19.39
CA SER A 335 24.97 62.25 20.48
C SER A 335 24.07 63.44 20.14
N GLY A 336 23.54 63.50 18.91
CA GLY A 336 22.62 64.55 18.47
C GLY A 336 23.27 65.90 18.14
N ILE A 337 24.60 66.00 18.22
CA ILE A 337 25.37 67.17 17.76
C ILE A 337 25.96 66.81 16.39
N PRO A 338 25.63 67.57 15.32
CA PRO A 338 26.33 67.43 14.06
C PRO A 338 27.81 67.68 14.29
N VAL A 339 28.64 66.65 14.13
CA VAL A 339 30.09 66.80 14.09
C VAL A 339 30.41 67.24 12.67
N SER A 340 30.58 68.54 12.48
CA SER A 340 31.26 69.03 11.28
C SER A 340 32.67 68.42 11.30
N LEU A 341 33.07 67.76 10.21
CA LEU A 341 34.38 67.11 10.08
C LEU A 341 35.56 68.11 10.08
N SER A 342 35.29 69.39 10.40
CA SER A 342 36.26 70.42 10.74
C SER A 342 36.89 70.27 12.13
N ASP A 343 36.34 69.41 13.00
CA ASP A 343 36.71 69.38 14.43
C ASP A 343 37.49 68.11 14.84
N VAL A 344 38.33 67.57 13.96
CA VAL A 344 39.45 66.74 14.41
C VAL A 344 40.60 67.68 14.74
N GLU A 345 40.64 68.08 16.02
CA GLU A 345 41.45 69.15 16.62
C GLU A 345 40.96 70.55 16.23
N GLY A 346 40.43 71.29 17.21
CA GLY A 346 39.82 72.61 17.00
C GLY A 346 40.69 73.51 16.15
N ILE A 347 40.09 74.08 15.09
CA ILE A 347 40.69 75.04 14.16
C ILE A 347 42.22 74.97 14.10
N THR A 348 42.77 74.10 13.26
CA THR A 348 44.23 74.03 13.02
C THR A 348 44.85 75.39 12.67
N ASP A 349 44.04 76.30 12.13
CA ASP A 349 44.34 77.72 11.99
C ASP A 349 43.05 78.55 12.19
N ILE A 350 43.13 79.64 12.96
CA ILE A 350 42.04 80.61 13.16
C ILE A 350 41.66 81.28 11.84
N VAL A 351 42.55 81.32 10.85
CA VAL A 351 42.32 82.00 9.56
C VAL A 351 41.07 81.52 8.80
N GLN A 352 40.58 80.30 9.09
CA GLN A 352 39.39 79.74 8.45
C GLN A 352 38.09 80.16 9.13
N ASP A 353 38.16 80.71 10.35
CA ASP A 353 37.01 81.26 11.05
C ASP A 353 36.86 82.74 10.67
N LEU A 354 35.82 83.06 9.90
CA LEU A 354 35.52 84.43 9.48
C LEU A 354 34.79 85.24 10.56
N THR A 355 34.38 84.60 11.66
CA THR A 355 33.75 85.25 12.82
C THR A 355 34.28 84.68 14.16
N PRO A 356 35.60 84.70 14.42
CA PRO A 356 36.13 84.12 15.64
C PRO A 356 35.57 84.82 16.87
N GLN A 357 35.03 84.05 17.80
CA GLN A 357 34.65 84.52 19.13
C GLN A 357 35.35 83.68 20.20
N LEU A 358 35.78 84.33 21.27
CA LEU A 358 36.38 83.67 22.42
C LEU A 358 35.29 83.44 23.46
N GLY A 359 35.03 82.20 23.83
CA GLY A 359 34.08 81.84 24.90
C GLY A 359 34.63 82.05 26.32
N GLY A 360 35.85 82.58 26.44
CA GLY A 360 36.61 82.82 27.67
C GLY A 360 37.91 83.59 27.37
N ASP A 361 38.82 83.63 28.33
CA ASP A 361 40.09 84.36 28.17
C ASP A 361 40.99 83.71 27.10
N LEU A 362 41.62 84.54 26.26
CA LEU A 362 42.64 84.07 25.30
C LEU A 362 43.95 83.79 26.03
N ASP A 363 44.29 82.51 26.22
CA ASP A 363 45.64 82.10 26.62
C ASP A 363 46.56 82.06 25.39
N VAL A 364 47.48 83.02 25.29
CA VAL A 364 48.46 83.11 24.20
C VAL A 364 49.69 82.19 24.41
N ASN A 365 49.76 81.44 25.51
CA ASN A 365 50.80 80.45 25.83
C ASN A 365 52.25 80.96 25.58
N GLY A 366 52.53 82.17 26.07
CA GLY A 366 53.83 82.81 25.93
C GLY A 366 54.19 83.33 24.53
N LYS A 367 53.21 83.40 23.61
CA LYS A 367 53.36 84.00 22.28
C LYS A 367 52.85 85.44 22.26
N SER A 368 53.19 86.16 21.19
CA SER A 368 52.72 87.51 20.93
C SER A 368 51.56 87.50 19.94
N ILE A 369 50.58 88.37 20.15
CA ILE A 369 49.59 88.71 19.12
C ILE A 369 50.28 89.68 18.15
N THR A 370 50.55 89.24 16.92
CA THR A 370 51.31 90.01 15.92
C THR A 370 50.55 90.06 14.60
N SER A 371 50.47 91.24 13.97
CA SER A 371 49.97 91.36 12.61
C SER A 371 51.09 91.07 11.61
N ALA A 372 50.92 90.04 10.78
CA ALA A 372 51.94 89.60 9.82
C ALA A 372 52.15 90.59 8.64
N GLY A 373 51.21 91.53 8.41
CA GLY A 373 51.23 92.45 7.26
C GLY A 373 51.53 93.90 7.61
N ASN A 374 51.96 94.20 8.85
CA ASN A 374 52.01 95.57 9.38
C ASN A 374 50.66 96.30 9.34
N THR A 375 49.55 95.55 9.33
CA THR A 375 48.20 96.12 9.48
C THR A 375 47.84 96.25 10.96
N ASP A 376 46.80 96.99 11.27
CA ASP A 376 46.37 97.21 12.65
C ASP A 376 45.87 95.92 13.30
N ILE A 377 46.25 95.70 14.56
CA ILE A 377 45.56 94.78 15.47
C ILE A 377 44.48 95.60 16.17
N ASN A 378 43.24 95.54 15.67
CA ASN A 378 42.14 96.29 16.24
C ASN A 378 41.52 95.55 17.43
N ILE A 379 41.83 95.99 18.65
CA ILE A 379 41.15 95.57 19.87
C ILE A 379 40.18 96.68 20.26
N ARG A 380 38.87 96.44 20.16
CA ARG A 380 37.84 97.44 20.44
C ARG A 380 36.61 96.78 21.06
N PRO A 381 36.10 97.25 22.21
CA PRO A 381 34.84 96.78 22.76
C PRO A 381 33.67 97.35 21.95
N ALA A 382 32.56 96.61 21.88
CA ALA A 382 31.30 97.16 21.37
C ALA A 382 30.57 97.93 22.49
N GLY A 383 30.04 99.12 22.18
CA GLY A 383 29.26 99.93 23.12
C GLY A 383 30.10 100.52 24.25
N THR A 384 29.73 100.26 25.51
CA THR A 384 30.35 100.88 26.71
C THR A 384 31.45 100.02 27.36
N GLY A 385 31.91 98.95 26.70
CA GLY A 385 32.99 98.11 27.23
C GLY A 385 34.34 98.85 27.26
N GLY A 386 35.28 98.35 28.05
CA GLY A 386 36.64 98.88 28.16
C GLY A 386 37.70 97.87 27.68
N ILE A 387 38.93 98.33 27.49
CA ILE A 387 40.10 97.48 27.26
C ILE A 387 40.99 97.63 28.49
N GLU A 388 41.29 96.52 29.14
CA GLU A 388 42.16 96.50 30.30
C GLU A 388 43.52 95.89 29.93
N LEU A 389 44.61 96.57 30.31
CA LEU A 389 45.99 96.14 30.12
C LEU A 389 46.61 96.03 31.50
N PHE A 390 47.01 94.83 31.90
CA PHE A 390 47.57 94.57 33.23
C PHE A 390 48.96 93.97 33.16
N THR A 391 49.73 94.25 34.21
CA THR A 391 50.98 93.56 34.51
C THR A 391 50.73 92.55 35.62
N GLY A 392 51.17 91.30 35.44
CA GLY A 392 50.89 90.22 36.41
C GLY A 392 49.49 89.60 36.25
N ASP A 393 49.06 88.77 37.21
CA ASP A 393 47.67 88.32 37.30
C ASP A 393 46.78 89.54 37.65
N LYS A 394 45.55 89.58 37.12
CA LYS A 394 44.54 90.63 37.37
C LYS A 394 44.26 90.82 38.88
N SER A 395 44.66 89.84 39.69
CA SER A 395 44.63 89.85 41.16
C SER A 395 45.75 90.66 41.85
N GLY A 396 46.70 91.25 41.09
CA GLY A 396 47.68 92.20 41.64
C GLY A 396 48.92 91.57 42.29
N ASP A 397 49.26 90.33 41.95
CA ASP A 397 50.49 89.71 42.48
C ASP A 397 51.75 90.24 41.77
N ALA A 398 52.54 90.99 42.54
CA ALA A 398 53.68 91.79 42.08
C ALA A 398 54.93 90.94 41.80
N GLY A 399 54.91 90.19 40.71
CA GLY A 399 56.13 89.64 40.11
C GLY A 399 56.62 90.52 38.97
N SER A 400 57.26 91.67 39.24
CA SER A 400 57.88 92.61 38.28
C SER A 400 57.39 92.49 36.83
N ARG A 401 56.25 93.11 36.53
CA ARG A 401 55.78 93.25 35.15
C ARG A 401 55.50 94.72 34.88
N GLU A 402 56.11 95.23 33.83
CA GLU A 402 55.94 96.58 33.30
C GLU A 402 55.08 96.45 32.03
N ILE A 403 54.10 97.33 31.83
CA ILE A 403 53.46 97.46 30.52
C ILE A 403 54.42 98.31 29.69
N TRP A 404 55.18 97.64 28.83
CA TRP A 404 56.08 98.31 27.91
C TRP A 404 55.34 98.64 26.62
N LEU A 405 54.90 99.89 26.49
CA LEU A 405 54.39 100.43 25.23
C LEU A 405 55.54 101.09 24.49
N ALA A 406 56.02 100.46 23.42
CA ALA A 406 57.02 101.04 22.54
C ALA A 406 56.51 101.09 21.11
N THR A 407 56.86 102.18 20.43
CA THR A 407 56.70 102.31 18.99
C THR A 407 58.05 102.10 18.31
N SER A 408 58.04 101.65 17.06
CA SER A 408 59.22 101.58 16.21
C SER A 408 59.11 102.58 15.07
N GLY A 409 60.23 103.19 14.66
CA GLY A 409 60.23 104.16 13.57
C GLY A 409 59.51 105.47 13.93
N ALA A 410 58.63 105.96 13.06
CA ALA A 410 57.85 107.19 13.27
C ALA A 410 56.55 106.98 14.08
N GLY A 411 56.37 105.81 14.71
CA GLY A 411 55.15 105.51 15.45
C GLY A 411 54.99 106.37 16.69
N GLN A 412 53.74 106.75 16.98
CA GLN A 412 53.36 107.54 18.16
C GLN A 412 52.44 106.73 19.06
N ILE A 413 52.58 106.91 20.37
CA ILE A 413 51.54 106.50 21.33
C ILE A 413 50.65 107.72 21.53
N VAL A 414 49.41 107.63 21.04
CA VAL A 414 48.39 108.67 21.24
C VAL A 414 47.39 108.14 22.24
N LEU A 415 47.24 108.84 23.36
CA LEU A 415 46.12 108.66 24.27
C LEU A 415 45.13 109.77 23.94
N ASP A 416 43.97 109.41 23.40
CA ASP A 416 42.92 110.34 23.00
C ASP A 416 41.54 109.75 23.33
N THR A 417 40.61 110.60 23.73
CA THR A 417 39.22 110.20 23.94
C THR A 417 38.45 110.42 22.64
N ILE A 418 38.34 109.37 21.84
CA ILE A 418 37.58 109.39 20.59
C ILE A 418 36.21 108.75 20.87
N SER A 419 35.24 109.57 21.26
CA SER A 419 33.83 109.17 21.38
C SER A 419 32.94 110.05 20.52
N ASP A 420 31.79 109.54 20.09
CA ASP A 420 30.80 110.28 19.29
C ASP A 420 30.26 111.53 20.02
N SER A 421 30.55 111.67 21.32
CA SER A 421 30.21 112.80 22.17
C SER A 421 31.43 113.60 22.67
N ASN A 422 32.69 113.18 22.40
CA ASN A 422 33.93 113.73 22.97
C ASN A 422 33.88 113.92 24.51
N THR A 423 33.16 113.06 25.22
CA THR A 423 33.08 113.09 26.69
C THR A 423 33.92 111.97 27.26
N GLY A 424 35.09 112.30 27.82
CA GLY A 424 35.95 111.39 28.56
C GLY A 424 37.26 112.07 28.95
N ASP A 425 37.82 111.66 30.08
CA ASP A 425 39.04 112.20 30.65
C ASP A 425 40.18 111.18 30.52
N ILE A 426 41.40 111.66 30.26
CA ILE A 426 42.61 110.84 30.43
C ILE A 426 43.06 111.03 31.88
N PHE A 427 42.94 109.97 32.67
CA PHE A 427 43.36 109.97 34.06
C PHE A 427 44.60 109.08 34.25
N ILE A 428 45.71 109.69 34.69
CA ILE A 428 46.95 108.98 35.02
C ILE A 428 47.20 109.17 36.52
N GLN A 429 47.30 108.06 37.25
CA GLN A 429 47.58 108.06 38.67
C GLN A 429 48.81 107.20 38.97
N ALA A 430 49.82 107.80 39.60
CA ALA A 430 50.96 107.10 40.14
C ALA A 430 50.81 106.97 41.67
N GLY A 431 51.17 105.80 42.22
CA GLY A 431 51.25 105.59 43.67
C GLY A 431 52.49 106.23 44.31
N GLY A 432 53.48 106.60 43.49
CA GLY A 432 54.69 107.35 43.85
C GLY A 432 54.87 108.54 42.90
N ASP A 433 56.06 108.71 42.35
CA ASP A 433 56.35 109.77 41.38
C ASP A 433 55.78 109.43 39.98
N LEU A 434 55.30 110.45 39.27
CA LEU A 434 54.97 110.37 37.85
C LEU A 434 56.11 111.00 37.06
N ASP A 435 57.00 110.19 36.53
CA ASP A 435 58.12 110.64 35.72
C ASP A 435 57.70 110.75 34.25
N LEU A 436 57.67 111.97 33.72
CA LEU A 436 57.47 112.25 32.30
C LEU A 436 58.75 112.86 31.75
N GLU A 437 59.56 112.03 31.09
CA GLU A 437 60.84 112.44 30.54
C GLU A 437 60.84 112.32 29.02
N THR A 438 61.33 113.37 28.35
CA THR A 438 61.65 113.28 26.92
C THR A 438 63.13 112.94 26.77
N PHE A 439 63.41 111.84 26.06
CA PHE A 439 64.76 111.56 25.59
C PHE A 439 64.96 112.18 24.19
N ASN A 440 66.14 112.78 23.93
CA ASN A 440 66.54 113.39 22.64
C ASN A 440 65.81 114.68 22.18
N ALA A 441 65.92 115.77 22.96
CA ALA A 441 65.52 117.14 22.58
C ALA A 441 64.03 117.36 22.20
N GLY A 442 63.18 116.38 22.47
CA GLY A 442 61.73 116.50 22.32
C GLY A 442 61.17 117.53 23.30
N LYS A 443 60.37 118.47 22.79
CA LYS A 443 59.65 119.45 23.61
C LYS A 443 58.54 118.72 24.37
N LEU A 444 58.62 118.75 25.70
CA LEU A 444 57.54 118.30 26.57
C LEU A 444 56.57 119.47 26.76
N ASP A 445 55.48 119.46 26.01
CA ASP A 445 54.36 120.38 26.20
C ASP A 445 53.31 119.66 27.07
N ILE A 446 53.32 119.96 28.39
CA ILE A 446 52.32 119.47 29.35
C ILE A 446 51.26 120.54 29.56
#